data_AF-A0A089L1X8-F1
#
_entry.id   AF-A0A089L1X8-F1
#
_cell.length_a   1.000
_cell.length_b   1.000
_cell.length_c   1.000
_cell.angle_alpha   90.00
_cell.angle_beta   90.00
_cell.angle_gamma   90.00
#
_symmetry.space_group_name_H-M   'P 1'
#
loop_
_entity.id
_entity.type
_entity.pdbx_description
1 polymer ?
#
loop_
_entity_poly.entity_id
_entity_poly.type
_entity_poly.pdbx_seq_one_letter_code
_entity_poly.pdbx_strand_id
1 'polypeptide(L)'
;MMINFFDHRTQIAENIKAFMRFKGYTKLSLSKLTGISRPTIDLILKAESPNPTIYNNQIATINQSFELPENYFLESRITITPPEPVYAYSDHGIGEARSERAQHLLDGLDNILDIYALYLK
;
A
#
# COMPACT_ATOMS: atom_id res chain seq x y z
N MET A 1 20.65 -13.57 -14.36
CA MET A 1 19.70 -14.70 -14.28
C MET A 1 18.34 -14.07 -14.02
N MET A 2 17.34 -14.26 -14.88
CA MET A 2 16.05 -13.60 -14.69
C MET A 2 15.33 -14.25 -13.51
N ILE A 3 15.12 -13.48 -12.45
CA ILE A 3 14.45 -13.94 -11.23
C ILE A 3 12.98 -14.19 -11.57
N ASN A 4 12.45 -15.36 -11.20
CA ASN A 4 11.02 -15.64 -11.33
C ASN A 4 10.25 -15.14 -10.09
N PHE A 5 9.74 -13.92 -10.16
CA PHE A 5 8.90 -13.34 -9.10
C PHE A 5 7.54 -14.01 -8.97
N PHE A 6 7.03 -14.64 -10.04
CA PHE A 6 5.68 -15.20 -10.06
C PHE A 6 5.47 -16.36 -9.07
N ASP A 7 6.50 -17.18 -8.86
CA ASP A 7 6.46 -18.29 -7.91
C ASP A 7 6.39 -17.78 -6.45
N HIS A 8 6.88 -16.58 -6.22
CA HIS A 8 6.91 -15.90 -4.91
C HIS A 8 5.84 -14.82 -4.77
N ARG A 9 4.84 -14.79 -5.66
CA ARG A 9 3.86 -13.69 -5.74
C ARG A 9 3.15 -13.35 -4.43
N THR A 10 2.82 -14.35 -3.62
CA THR A 10 2.17 -14.14 -2.32
C THR A 10 3.08 -13.41 -1.35
N GLN A 11 4.35 -13.83 -1.27
CA GLN A 11 5.35 -13.19 -0.42
C GLN A 11 5.66 -11.77 -0.89
N ILE A 12 5.82 -11.60 -2.20
CA ILE A 12 6.06 -10.29 -2.82
C ILE A 12 4.88 -9.34 -2.56
N ALA A 13 3.65 -9.81 -2.67
CA ALA A 13 2.46 -9.00 -2.39
C ALA A 13 2.47 -8.46 -0.94
N GLU A 14 2.79 -9.30 0.05
CA GLU A 14 2.91 -8.88 1.45
C GLU A 14 4.07 -7.90 1.66
N ASN A 15 5.23 -8.16 1.04
CA ASN A 15 6.39 -7.27 1.13
C ASN A 15 6.11 -5.91 0.48
N ILE A 16 5.38 -5.86 -0.64
CA ILE A 16 4.95 -4.60 -1.25
C ILE A 16 3.97 -3.86 -0.34
N LYS A 17 2.98 -4.56 0.27
CA LYS A 17 2.06 -3.93 1.24
C LYS A 17 2.83 -3.31 2.41
N ALA A 18 3.79 -4.03 2.95
CA ALA A 18 4.63 -3.57 4.05
C ALA A 18 5.49 -2.37 3.63
N PHE A 19 6.08 -2.40 2.43
CA PHE A 19 6.83 -1.27 1.86
C PHE A 19 5.94 -0.04 1.68
N MET A 20 4.73 -0.20 1.13
CA MET A 20 3.76 0.88 0.97
C MET A 20 3.40 1.51 2.31
N ARG A 21 3.12 0.70 3.34
CA ARG A 21 2.82 1.19 4.69
C ARG A 21 4.00 1.97 5.29
N PHE A 22 5.21 1.43 5.17
CA PHE A 22 6.42 2.07 5.68
C PHE A 22 6.71 3.43 5.01
N LYS A 23 6.46 3.54 3.71
CA LYS A 23 6.67 4.78 2.95
C LYS A 23 5.46 5.72 2.90
N GLY A 24 4.31 5.31 3.47
CA GLY A 24 3.07 6.09 3.41
C GLY A 24 2.43 6.16 2.02
N TYR A 25 2.65 5.15 1.17
CA TYR A 25 2.09 5.09 -0.18
C TYR A 25 0.68 4.48 -0.21
N THR A 26 -0.17 5.06 -1.04
CA THR A 26 -1.47 4.49 -1.42
C THR A 26 -1.35 3.75 -2.76
N LYS A 27 -2.37 2.96 -3.12
CA LYS A 27 -2.43 2.33 -4.46
C LYS A 27 -2.38 3.37 -5.58
N LEU A 28 -2.98 4.54 -5.36
CA LEU A 28 -2.98 5.66 -6.32
C LEU A 28 -1.59 6.26 -6.46
N SER A 29 -0.89 6.54 -5.35
CA SER A 29 0.47 7.10 -5.44
C SER A 29 1.44 6.10 -6.06
N LEU A 30 1.34 4.82 -5.71
CA LEU A 30 2.17 3.77 -6.30
C LEU A 30 1.95 3.66 -7.83
N SER A 31 0.69 3.79 -8.28
CA SER A 31 0.34 3.82 -9.70
C SER A 31 0.99 4.97 -10.44
N LYS A 32 0.94 6.17 -9.87
CA LYS A 32 1.55 7.36 -10.46
C LYS A 32 3.08 7.29 -10.51
N LEU A 33 3.70 6.74 -9.46
CA LEU A 33 5.16 6.65 -9.35
C LEU A 33 5.77 5.58 -10.27
N THR A 34 5.05 4.48 -10.50
CA THR A 34 5.55 3.34 -11.29
C THR A 34 5.02 3.32 -12.73
N GLY A 35 4.01 4.13 -13.04
CA GLY A 35 3.31 4.09 -14.33
C GLY A 35 2.42 2.86 -14.52
N ILE A 36 2.34 1.97 -13.52
CA ILE A 36 1.49 0.77 -13.55
C ILE A 36 0.06 1.18 -13.20
N SER A 37 -0.93 0.71 -13.94
CA SER A 37 -2.33 1.05 -13.68
C SER A 37 -2.80 0.57 -12.30
N ARG A 38 -3.72 1.31 -11.68
CA ARG A 38 -4.28 0.95 -10.36
C ARG A 38 -4.91 -0.46 -10.32
N PRO A 39 -5.67 -0.92 -11.34
CA PRO A 39 -6.21 -2.29 -11.34
C PRO A 39 -5.11 -3.34 -11.31
N THR A 40 -4.02 -3.12 -12.04
CA THR A 40 -2.87 -4.02 -12.06
C THR A 40 -2.15 -4.06 -10.71
N ILE A 41 -1.95 -2.91 -10.08
CA ILE A 41 -1.43 -2.85 -8.71
C ILE A 41 -2.33 -3.62 -7.75
N ASP A 42 -3.66 -3.50 -7.89
CA ASP A 42 -4.60 -4.26 -7.06
C ASP A 42 -4.42 -5.78 -7.23
N LEU A 43 -4.25 -6.26 -8.47
CA LEU A 43 -3.96 -7.67 -8.76
C LEU A 43 -2.62 -8.13 -8.16
N ILE A 44 -1.57 -7.30 -8.25
CA ILE A 44 -0.27 -7.59 -7.62
C ILE A 44 -0.44 -7.74 -6.11
N LEU A 45 -1.13 -6.81 -5.45
CA LEU A 45 -1.34 -6.81 -4.01
C LEU A 45 -2.24 -7.96 -3.52
N LYS A 46 -3.09 -8.51 -4.40
CA LYS A 46 -3.89 -9.71 -4.14
C LYS A 46 -3.17 -11.01 -4.50
N ALA A 47 -1.98 -10.94 -5.11
CA ALA A 47 -1.27 -12.10 -5.66
C ALA A 47 -2.07 -12.86 -6.75
N GLU A 48 -2.94 -12.14 -7.47
CA GLU A 48 -3.89 -12.68 -8.47
C GLU A 48 -3.52 -12.33 -9.92
N SER A 49 -2.25 -11.99 -10.18
CA SER A 49 -1.84 -11.68 -11.56
C SER A 49 -1.94 -12.92 -12.46
N PRO A 50 -2.60 -12.82 -13.63
CA PRO A 50 -2.87 -13.99 -14.47
C PRO A 50 -1.70 -14.41 -15.35
N ASN A 51 -0.70 -13.54 -15.58
CA ASN A 51 0.37 -13.77 -16.54
C ASN A 51 1.75 -13.62 -15.86
N PRO A 52 2.57 -14.69 -15.80
CA PRO A 52 3.90 -14.66 -15.19
C PRO A 52 4.86 -13.64 -15.80
N THR A 53 4.90 -13.54 -17.13
CA THR A 53 5.81 -12.61 -17.84
C THR A 53 5.45 -11.17 -17.51
N ILE A 54 4.16 -10.85 -17.54
CA ILE A 54 3.65 -9.51 -17.21
C ILE A 54 3.93 -9.19 -15.74
N TYR A 55 3.68 -10.15 -14.84
CA TYR A 55 3.97 -9.98 -13.42
C TYR A 55 5.46 -9.70 -13.18
N ASN A 56 6.35 -10.50 -13.75
CA ASN A 56 7.79 -10.33 -13.60
C ASN A 56 8.25 -8.94 -14.08
N ASN A 57 7.76 -8.49 -15.23
CA ASN A 57 8.06 -7.15 -15.75
C ASN A 57 7.55 -6.05 -14.82
N GLN A 58 6.34 -6.20 -14.27
CA GLN A 58 5.77 -5.21 -13.35
C GLN A 58 6.57 -5.11 -12.05
N ILE A 59 7.00 -6.23 -11.46
CA ILE A 59 7.85 -6.21 -10.27
C ILE A 59 9.20 -5.57 -10.57
N ALA A 60 9.80 -5.87 -11.73
CA ALA A 60 11.04 -5.22 -12.17
C ALA A 60 10.86 -3.71 -12.35
N THR A 61 9.75 -3.26 -12.94
CA THR A 61 9.41 -1.83 -13.05
C THR A 61 9.27 -1.19 -11.68
N ILE A 62 8.59 -1.82 -10.72
CA ILE A 62 8.47 -1.30 -9.35
C ILE A 62 9.86 -1.15 -8.74
N ASN A 63 10.71 -2.18 -8.82
CA ASN A 63 12.08 -2.11 -8.29
C ASN A 63 12.85 -0.93 -8.92
N GLN A 64 12.77 -0.77 -10.24
CA GLN A 64 13.44 0.30 -10.96
C GLN A 64 12.93 1.69 -10.56
N SER A 65 11.61 1.89 -10.44
CA SER A 65 11.00 3.18 -10.06
C SER A 65 11.42 3.67 -8.68
N PHE A 66 11.87 2.77 -7.81
CA PHE A 66 12.33 3.07 -6.46
C PHE A 66 13.83 2.81 -6.24
N GLU A 67 14.58 2.56 -7.32
CA GLU A 67 16.01 2.25 -7.29
C GLU A 67 16.37 1.11 -6.31
N LEU A 68 15.51 0.10 -6.24
CA LEU A 68 15.65 -1.05 -5.35
C LEU A 68 16.44 -2.18 -6.01
N PRO A 69 17.19 -2.98 -5.23
CA PRO A 69 17.81 -4.21 -5.72
C PRO A 69 16.78 -5.17 -6.35
N GLU A 70 17.17 -5.93 -7.37
CA GLU A 70 16.25 -6.84 -8.08
C GLU A 70 15.54 -7.84 -7.17
N ASN A 71 16.24 -8.32 -6.13
CA ASN A 71 15.74 -9.29 -5.17
C ASN A 71 15.04 -8.66 -3.94
N TYR A 72 14.82 -7.34 -3.93
CA TYR A 72 14.35 -6.61 -2.75
C TYR A 72 13.06 -7.17 -2.16
N PHE A 73 12.06 -7.46 -2.99
CA PHE A 73 10.78 -8.01 -2.52
C PHE A 73 10.77 -9.53 -2.33
N LEU A 74 11.85 -10.24 -2.66
CA LEU A 74 11.98 -11.67 -2.37
C LEU A 74 12.47 -11.92 -0.94
N GLU A 75 13.24 -10.99 -0.40
CA GLU A 75 13.74 -11.09 0.95
C GLU A 75 12.69 -10.55 1.94
N SER A 76 12.47 -11.27 3.04
CA SER A 76 11.69 -10.79 4.18
C SER A 76 12.46 -9.69 4.91
N ARG A 77 12.55 -8.48 4.33
CA ARG A 77 13.30 -7.36 4.92
C ARG A 77 12.48 -6.49 5.86
N ILE A 78 11.16 -6.55 5.76
CA ILE A 78 10.29 -5.73 6.58
C ILE A 78 9.81 -6.57 7.75
N THR A 79 10.71 -6.81 8.71
CA THR A 79 10.27 -7.01 10.09
C THR A 79 9.63 -5.68 10.48
N ILE A 80 8.31 -5.59 10.29
CA ILE A 80 7.52 -4.56 10.94
C ILE A 80 7.57 -4.94 12.42
N THR A 81 8.68 -4.68 13.11
CA THR A 81 8.51 -4.12 14.44
C THR A 81 7.83 -2.80 14.11
N PRO A 82 6.53 -2.64 14.42
CA PRO A 82 5.97 -1.29 14.38
C PRO A 82 7.00 -0.45 15.14
N PRO A 83 7.48 0.70 14.64
CA PRO A 83 8.10 1.64 15.56
C PRO A 83 7.13 1.67 16.73
N GLU A 84 7.60 1.30 17.94
CA GLU A 84 6.75 1.29 19.14
C GLU A 84 5.86 2.48 18.96
N PRO A 85 4.56 2.26 18.72
CA PRO A 85 3.73 3.36 18.30
C PRO A 85 3.98 4.39 19.37
N VAL A 86 4.59 5.50 18.97
CA VAL A 86 4.57 6.70 19.79
C VAL A 86 3.13 7.14 19.63
N TYR A 87 2.23 6.33 20.20
CA TYR A 87 0.97 6.72 20.71
C TYR A 87 1.40 7.93 21.54
N ALA A 88 1.15 9.11 20.99
CA ALA A 88 0.63 10.16 21.83
C ALA A 88 -0.59 9.50 22.49
N TYR A 89 -0.35 8.88 23.66
CA TYR A 89 -1.39 8.51 24.60
C TYR A 89 -2.05 9.84 24.93
N SER A 90 -3.01 10.24 24.08
CA SER A 90 -4.15 10.94 24.61
C SER A 90 -4.73 9.97 25.61
N ASP A 91 -4.86 10.41 26.85
CA ASP A 91 -5.41 9.67 27.99
C ASP A 91 -6.89 9.24 27.78
N HIS A 92 -7.39 9.31 26.54
CA HIS A 92 -8.72 8.92 26.10
C HIS A 92 -8.59 7.64 25.26
N GLY A 93 -8.52 6.52 25.98
CA GLY A 93 -8.23 5.20 25.45
C GLY A 93 -9.22 4.65 24.43
N ILE A 94 -8.71 3.68 23.69
CA ILE A 94 -9.44 2.73 22.84
C ILE A 94 -10.51 2.05 23.73
N GLY A 95 -11.78 2.36 23.48
CA GLY A 95 -12.90 1.69 24.17
C GLY A 95 -14.10 2.59 24.48
N GLU A 96 -13.94 3.91 24.50
CA GLU A 96 -15.09 4.81 24.66
C GLU A 96 -15.72 5.13 23.31
N ALA A 97 -17.05 5.01 23.22
CA ALA A 97 -17.81 5.53 22.09
C ALA A 97 -17.47 7.01 21.91
N ARG A 98 -17.05 7.39 20.70
CA ARG A 98 -16.72 8.78 20.39
C ARG A 98 -17.89 9.68 20.76
N SER A 99 -17.60 10.85 21.33
CA SER A 99 -18.66 11.85 21.56
C SER A 99 -19.41 12.15 20.27
N GLU A 100 -20.72 12.39 20.35
CA GLU A 100 -21.57 12.69 19.19
C GLU A 100 -21.00 13.83 18.35
N ARG A 101 -20.43 14.84 19.01
CA ARG A 101 -19.76 15.96 18.35
C ARG A 101 -18.55 15.53 17.53
N ALA A 102 -17.70 14.65 18.06
CA ALA A 102 -16.53 14.16 17.35
C ALA A 102 -16.93 13.29 16.16
N GLN A 103 -17.96 12.46 16.31
CA GLN A 103 -18.49 11.66 15.21
C GLN A 103 -19.07 12.54 14.11
N HIS A 104 -19.89 13.54 14.45
CA HIS A 104 -20.47 14.48 13.51
C HIS A 104 -19.41 15.28 12.72
N LEU A 105 -18.30 15.65 13.36
CA LEU A 105 -17.19 16.33 12.69
C LEU A 105 -16.47 15.41 11.69
N LEU A 106 -16.31 14.13 12.01
CA LEU A 106 -15.71 13.13 11.11
C LEU A 106 -16.62 12.81 9.94
N ASP A 107 -17.92 12.63 10.19
CA ASP A 107 -18.91 12.44 9.14
C ASP A 107 -18.95 13.66 8.20
N GLY A 108 -18.78 14.88 8.74
CA GLY A 108 -18.62 16.09 7.94
C GLY A 108 -17.36 16.09 7.05
N LEU A 109 -16.26 15.52 7.53
CA LEU A 109 -15.03 15.37 6.74
C LEU A 109 -15.24 14.38 5.59
N ASP A 110 -15.89 13.25 5.85
CA ASP A 110 -16.20 12.24 4.82
C ASP A 110 -17.05 12.84 3.69
N ASN A 111 -18.06 13.65 4.05
CA ASN A 111 -18.87 14.38 3.05
C ASN A 111 -18.03 15.33 2.17
N ILE A 112 -17.04 16.01 2.73
CA ILE A 112 -16.16 16.91 1.96
C ILE A 112 -15.30 16.10 0.99
N LEU A 113 -14.79 14.94 1.42
CA LEU A 113 -13.99 14.05 0.57
C LEU A 113 -14.83 13.47 -0.56
N ASP A 114 -16.08 13.09 -0.30
CA ASP A 114 -17.03 12.61 -1.30
C ASP A 114 -17.32 13.67 -2.36
N ILE A 115 -17.58 14.92 -1.93
CA ILE A 115 -17.76 16.04 -2.86
C ILE A 115 -16.49 16.25 -3.68
N TYR A 116 -15.31 16.26 -3.05
CA TYR A 116 -14.05 16.44 -3.76
C TYR A 116 -13.80 15.34 -4.80
N ALA A 117 -14.19 14.09 -4.51
CA ALA A 117 -14.09 12.98 -5.44
C ALA A 117 -14.93 13.18 -6.71
N LEU A 118 -16.03 13.96 -6.67
CA LEU A 118 -16.81 14.31 -7.86
C LEU A 118 -16.05 15.23 -8.84
N TYR A 119 -15.08 15.99 -8.34
CA TYR A 119 -14.29 16.93 -9.14
C TYR A 119 -12.98 16.35 -9.67
N LEU A 120 -12.58 15.17 -9.18
CA LEU A 120 -11.46 14.41 -9.72
C LEU A 120 -11.95 13.56 -10.91
N LYS A 121 -11.68 14.03 -12.14
CA LYS A 121 -11.81 13.23 -13.37
C LYS A 121 -10.72 12.17 -13.49
#